data_AF-A0A1L9NPX5-F1
#
_entry.id   AF-A0A1L9NPX5-F1
#
_cell.length_a   1.000
_cell.length_b   1.000
_cell.length_c   1.000
_cell.angle_alpha   90.00
_cell.angle_beta   90.00
_cell.angle_gamma   90.00
#
_symmetry.space_group_name_H-M   'P 1'
#
loop_
_entity.id
_entity.type
_entity.pdbx_description
1 polymer ?
#
loop_
_entity_poly.entity_id
_entity_poly.type
_entity_poly.pdbx_seq_one_letter_code
_entity_poly.pdbx_strand_id
1 'polypeptide(L)'
;MPSRWFAQSEVAPGTIIQLRKAKWVVHEKASEHCFQLNEDDLRDRHDPSFACTRLICEARGPNGPVQGHMRYYKQIPIEGTEAEPPVIRAKQAESFSPPELVYLRTLTQKGSTITPRLLDSKENKQDNTGFVPGGFVIWVVWAVVPGLQLGNDIGSAPFWGLSREERDAVRQAFKDTITKLDNWGHLPYPEQAKNLVWDSTTGSLYYVGFLLTCQANPRAFWSPARWAGWGLARPPRECRDWSRITEGWEL
;
A
#
# COMPACT_ATOMS: atom_id res chain seq x y z
N MET A 1 6.43 -4.86 25.33
CA MET A 1 6.43 -4.20 24.01
C MET A 1 5.71 -2.87 24.08
N PRO A 2 6.17 -1.83 23.36
CA PRO A 2 5.42 -0.59 23.22
C PRO A 2 4.02 -0.86 22.67
N SER A 3 2.99 -0.19 23.20
CA SER A 3 1.64 -0.32 22.65
C SER A 3 1.46 0.42 21.33
N ARG A 4 2.41 1.32 20.98
CA ARG A 4 2.39 2.20 19.80
C ARG A 4 3.82 2.63 19.42
N TRP A 5 4.09 2.76 18.12
CA TRP A 5 5.38 3.25 17.59
C TRP A 5 5.36 4.72 17.13
N PHE A 6 4.18 5.33 17.14
CA PHE A 6 3.97 6.72 16.74
C PHE A 6 3.35 7.51 17.88
N ALA A 7 4.00 8.62 18.26
CA ALA A 7 3.51 9.53 19.26
C ALA A 7 2.30 10.31 18.73
N GLN A 8 1.38 10.71 19.61
CA GLN A 8 0.21 11.49 19.18
C GLN A 8 0.58 12.81 18.51
N SER A 9 1.67 13.44 18.95
CA SER A 9 2.19 14.66 18.30
C SER A 9 2.56 14.44 16.83
N GLU A 10 2.85 13.21 16.40
CA GLU A 10 3.25 12.89 15.03
C GLU A 10 2.06 12.52 14.13
N VAL A 11 0.94 12.06 14.68
CA VAL A 11 -0.12 11.40 13.90
C VAL A 11 -1.55 11.79 14.29
N ALA A 12 -1.75 12.63 15.30
CA ALA A 12 -3.07 13.09 15.70
C ALA A 12 -3.70 14.01 14.65
N PRO A 13 -5.05 14.08 14.59
CA PRO A 13 -5.73 15.09 13.78
C PRO A 13 -5.25 16.51 14.14
N GLY A 14 -4.98 17.32 13.13
CA GLY A 14 -4.42 18.66 13.26
C GLY A 14 -2.89 18.73 13.23
N THR A 15 -2.17 17.59 13.33
CA THR A 15 -0.72 17.59 13.17
C THR A 15 -0.33 18.06 11.77
N ILE A 16 0.65 18.96 11.69
CA ILE A 16 1.17 19.50 10.43
C ILE A 16 2.52 18.86 10.11
N ILE A 17 2.58 18.15 8.99
CA ILE A 17 3.80 17.50 8.50
C ILE A 17 4.35 18.29 7.32
N GLN A 18 5.52 18.90 7.50
CA GLN A 18 6.24 19.61 6.44
C GLN A 18 7.06 18.63 5.59
N LEU A 19 6.62 18.43 4.35
CA LEU A 19 7.32 17.63 3.34
C LEU A 19 8.00 18.54 2.30
N ARG A 20 8.48 17.97 1.19
CA ARG A 20 9.29 18.72 0.21
C ARG A 20 8.46 19.71 -0.59
N LYS A 21 7.21 19.37 -0.94
CA LYS A 21 6.37 20.20 -1.79
C LYS A 21 5.32 20.99 -0.99
N ALA A 22 4.83 20.44 0.11
CA ALA A 22 3.75 21.07 0.86
C ALA A 22 3.77 20.77 2.37
N LYS A 23 2.95 21.53 3.09
CA LYS A 23 2.50 21.22 4.45
C LYS A 23 1.24 20.37 4.36
N TRP A 24 1.26 19.21 5.00
CA TRP A 24 0.15 18.27 5.05
C TRP A 24 -0.45 18.29 6.45
N VAL A 25 -1.75 18.56 6.55
CA VAL A 25 -2.50 18.51 7.81
C VAL A 25 -3.11 17.12 7.93
N VAL A 26 -2.86 16.44 9.05
CA VAL A 26 -3.43 15.12 9.34
C VAL A 26 -4.89 15.29 9.77
N HIS A 27 -5.78 14.48 9.20
CA HIS A 27 -7.19 14.41 9.60
C HIS A 27 -7.51 13.13 10.37
N GLU A 28 -6.88 12.02 9.98
CA GLU A 28 -7.18 10.71 10.55
C GLU A 28 -5.95 9.80 10.48
N LYS A 29 -5.80 8.95 11.50
CA LYS A 29 -4.92 7.79 11.46
C LYS A 29 -5.72 6.54 11.09
N ALA A 30 -5.58 6.10 9.84
CA ALA A 30 -6.40 5.03 9.26
C ALA A 30 -5.90 3.62 9.61
N SER A 31 -4.58 3.41 9.72
CA SER A 31 -4.02 2.09 10.11
C SER A 31 -2.59 2.20 10.65
N GLU A 32 -2.14 1.19 11.39
CA GLU A 32 -0.74 0.99 11.79
C GLU A 32 -0.34 -0.48 11.56
N HIS A 33 0.86 -0.69 11.05
CA HIS A 33 1.46 -2.00 10.85
C HIS A 33 2.84 -2.02 11.48
N CYS A 34 3.19 -3.15 12.10
CA CYS A 34 4.46 -3.39 12.76
C CYS A 34 5.13 -4.61 12.13
N PHE A 35 6.37 -4.43 11.67
CA PHE A 35 7.23 -5.46 11.11
C PHE A 35 8.52 -5.47 11.93
N GLN A 36 8.41 -5.94 13.17
CA GLN A 36 9.54 -6.07 14.08
C GLN A 36 10.15 -7.46 13.92
N LEU A 37 11.46 -7.52 13.75
CA LEU A 37 12.22 -8.76 13.64
C LEU A 37 12.86 -9.10 14.98
N ASN A 38 12.97 -10.38 15.28
CA ASN A 38 13.84 -10.89 16.34
C ASN A 38 15.23 -11.28 15.78
N GLU A 39 16.15 -11.68 16.66
CA GLU A 39 17.50 -12.10 16.26
C GLU A 39 17.52 -13.31 15.32
N ASP A 40 16.56 -14.23 15.45
CA ASP A 40 16.48 -15.41 14.60
C ASP A 40 16.08 -15.04 13.17
N ASP A 41 15.14 -14.11 13.00
CA ASP A 41 14.66 -13.60 11.70
C ASP A 41 15.75 -12.88 10.90
N LEU A 42 16.69 -12.20 11.59
CA LEU A 42 17.80 -11.48 10.95
C LEU A 42 18.78 -12.41 10.22
N ARG A 43 18.78 -13.72 10.53
CA ARG A 43 19.60 -14.69 9.80
C ARG A 43 19.08 -14.96 8.39
N ASP A 44 17.77 -14.82 8.21
CA ASP A 44 17.06 -15.20 6.99
C ASP A 44 16.53 -13.99 6.20
N ARG A 45 16.40 -12.82 6.84
CA ARG A 45 15.87 -11.59 6.23
C ARG A 45 16.87 -10.44 6.29
N HIS A 46 16.88 -9.66 5.22
CA HIS A 46 17.72 -8.47 5.06
C HIS A 46 16.95 -7.15 5.25
N ASP A 47 15.63 -7.21 5.50
CA ASP A 47 14.82 -6.01 5.70
C ASP A 47 14.95 -5.52 7.15
N PRO A 48 15.00 -4.19 7.40
CA PRO A 48 15.10 -3.66 8.75
C PRO A 48 13.79 -3.84 9.53
N SER A 49 13.86 -3.82 10.86
CA SER A 49 12.67 -3.70 11.71
C SER A 49 12.01 -2.32 11.53
N PHE A 50 10.73 -2.28 11.19
CA PHE A 50 10.00 -1.01 11.02
C PHE A 50 8.54 -1.06 11.41
N ALA A 51 7.99 0.10 11.76
CA ALA A 51 6.56 0.33 11.85
C ALA A 51 6.14 1.37 10.80
N CYS A 52 4.90 1.28 10.34
CA CYS A 52 4.33 2.29 9.46
C CYS A 52 2.86 2.56 9.78
N THR A 53 2.44 3.80 9.60
CA THR A 53 1.04 4.19 9.78
C THR A 53 0.52 4.92 8.56
N ARG A 54 -0.71 4.58 8.15
CA ARG A 54 -1.42 5.31 7.09
C ARG A 54 -2.26 6.40 7.71
N LEU A 55 -2.09 7.62 7.21
CA LEU A 55 -2.80 8.82 7.59
C LEU A 55 -3.64 9.32 6.41
N ILE A 56 -4.78 9.91 6.71
CA ILE A 56 -5.55 10.73 5.77
C ILE A 56 -5.16 12.18 6.02
N CYS A 57 -4.72 12.87 4.97
CA CYS A 57 -4.19 14.22 5.10
C CYS A 57 -4.62 15.12 3.94
N GLU A 58 -4.52 16.42 4.17
CA GLU A 58 -4.84 17.46 3.20
C GLU A 58 -3.71 18.48 3.10
N ALA A 59 -3.44 18.97 1.90
CA ALA A 59 -2.53 20.08 1.66
C ALA A 59 -3.22 21.16 0.84
N ARG A 60 -2.71 22.40 0.95
CA ARG A 60 -3.14 23.49 0.07
C ARG A 60 -2.60 23.26 -1.34
N GLY A 61 -3.48 23.11 -2.30
CA GLY A 61 -3.13 23.07 -3.72
C GLY A 61 -3.40 24.40 -4.44
N PRO A 62 -2.96 24.53 -5.70
CA PRO A 62 -3.19 25.72 -6.51
C PRO A 62 -4.67 25.96 -6.84
N ASN A 63 -5.46 24.88 -6.98
CA ASN A 63 -6.87 24.92 -7.38
C ASN A 63 -7.82 24.57 -6.22
N GLY A 64 -7.33 24.66 -4.97
CA GLY A 64 -8.06 24.24 -3.79
C GLY A 64 -7.35 23.14 -3.00
N PRO A 65 -7.98 22.62 -1.94
CA PRO A 65 -7.40 21.58 -1.11
C PRO A 65 -7.14 20.28 -1.88
N VAL A 66 -6.02 19.63 -1.58
CA VAL A 66 -5.61 18.36 -2.18
C VAL A 66 -5.56 17.32 -1.07
N GLN A 67 -6.48 16.36 -1.14
CA GLN A 67 -6.47 15.20 -0.25
C GLN A 67 -5.42 14.18 -0.70
N GLY A 68 -4.82 13.51 0.28
CA GLY A 68 -3.84 12.47 0.07
C GLY A 68 -3.86 11.43 1.18
N HIS A 69 -3.51 10.21 0.82
CA HIS A 69 -3.04 9.25 1.80
C HIS A 69 -1.56 9.50 2.04
N MET A 70 -1.14 9.46 3.30
CA MET A 70 0.25 9.50 3.69
C MET A 70 0.62 8.23 4.42
N ARG A 71 1.71 7.56 4.04
CA ARG A 71 2.34 6.55 4.89
C ARG A 71 3.58 7.12 5.53
N TYR A 72 3.60 7.06 6.86
CA TYR A 72 4.75 7.41 7.67
C TYR A 72 5.43 6.12 8.13
N TYR A 73 6.61 5.83 7.59
CA TYR A 73 7.50 4.74 7.97
C TYR A 73 8.52 5.23 9.01
N LYS A 74 8.78 4.40 10.01
CA LYS A 74 9.76 4.66 11.07
C LYS A 74 10.50 3.36 11.40
N GLN A 75 11.83 3.42 11.42
CA GLN A 75 12.62 2.29 11.90
C GLN A 75 12.38 2.07 13.39
N ILE A 76 12.18 0.83 13.80
CA ILE A 76 11.98 0.43 15.20
C ILE A 76 13.11 -0.53 15.61
N PRO A 77 13.36 -0.71 16.92
CA PRO A 77 14.42 -1.59 17.39
C PRO A 77 14.10 -3.04 17.06
N ILE A 78 15.12 -3.86 16.92
CA ILE A 78 15.01 -5.32 16.93
C ILE A 78 14.29 -5.75 18.22
N GLU A 79 13.39 -6.72 18.12
CA GLU A 79 12.65 -7.26 19.24
C GLU A 79 13.60 -7.68 20.39
N GLY A 80 13.30 -7.24 21.61
CA GLY A 80 14.12 -7.49 22.79
C GLY A 80 15.17 -6.41 23.08
N THR A 81 15.41 -5.49 22.14
CA THR A 81 16.40 -4.40 22.31
C THR A 81 15.77 -3.04 22.63
N GLU A 82 14.45 -2.97 22.82
CA GLU A 82 13.74 -1.70 23.02
C GLU A 82 14.16 -0.95 24.28
N ALA A 83 14.53 -1.70 25.32
CA ALA A 83 14.99 -1.16 26.60
C ALA A 83 16.49 -0.79 26.60
N GLU A 84 17.23 -1.15 25.54
CA GLU A 84 18.65 -0.88 25.46
C GLU A 84 18.94 0.63 25.36
N PRO A 85 20.12 1.08 25.84
CA PRO A 85 20.54 2.47 25.72
C PRO A 85 20.47 2.98 24.27
N PRO A 86 20.15 4.27 24.03
CA PRO A 86 20.07 4.83 22.68
C PRO A 86 21.31 4.56 21.81
N VAL A 87 22.50 4.54 22.40
CA VAL A 87 23.77 4.23 21.71
C VAL A 87 23.84 2.79 21.18
N ILE A 88 23.18 1.84 21.84
CA ILE A 88 23.10 0.45 21.39
C ILE A 88 22.07 0.34 20.26
N ARG A 89 20.86 0.90 20.45
CA ARG A 89 19.83 0.93 19.40
C ARG A 89 20.29 1.68 18.14
N ALA A 90 21.08 2.74 18.28
CA ALA A 90 21.63 3.49 17.15
C ALA A 90 22.49 2.64 16.21
N LYS A 91 23.12 1.56 16.70
CA LYS A 91 23.91 0.64 15.88
C LYS A 91 23.05 -0.15 14.89
N GLN A 92 21.75 -0.22 15.13
CA GLN A 92 20.78 -0.89 14.24
C GLN A 92 20.32 0.04 13.11
N ALA A 93 20.73 1.31 13.09
CA ALA A 93 20.30 2.27 12.08
C ALA A 93 20.72 1.84 10.68
N GLU A 94 19.75 1.77 9.76
CA GLU A 94 19.98 1.32 8.40
C GLU A 94 19.32 2.25 7.37
N SER A 95 19.72 2.09 6.12
CA SER A 95 19.07 2.76 4.99
C SER A 95 17.95 1.87 4.46
N PHE A 96 16.79 2.47 4.18
CA PHE A 96 15.64 1.74 3.69
C PHE A 96 14.94 2.54 2.60
N SER A 97 14.45 1.86 1.57
CA SER A 97 13.60 2.44 0.54
C SER A 97 12.32 1.61 0.47
N PRO A 98 11.19 2.11 1.03
CA PRO A 98 9.94 1.36 1.02
C PRO A 98 9.54 0.99 -0.41
N PRO A 99 9.17 -0.27 -0.69
CA PRO A 99 8.69 -0.67 -2.02
C PRO A 99 7.57 0.24 -2.54
N GLU A 100 6.66 0.67 -1.66
CA GLU A 100 5.58 1.63 -1.97
C GLU A 100 6.12 2.94 -2.57
N LEU A 101 7.19 3.51 -2.00
CA LEU A 101 7.79 4.75 -2.50
C LEU A 101 8.42 4.54 -3.88
N VAL A 102 9.22 3.48 -4.02
CA VAL A 102 9.91 3.15 -5.28
C VAL A 102 8.89 2.95 -6.40
N TYR A 103 7.83 2.21 -6.11
CA TYR A 103 6.83 1.85 -7.09
C TYR A 103 5.93 3.02 -7.48
N LEU A 104 5.37 3.76 -6.51
CA LEU A 104 4.56 4.94 -6.80
C LEU A 104 5.35 6.01 -7.56
N ARG A 105 6.65 6.17 -7.25
CA ARG A 105 7.54 7.07 -7.99
C ARG A 105 7.68 6.61 -9.45
N THR A 106 7.94 5.32 -9.67
CA THR A 106 8.08 4.74 -11.02
C THR A 106 6.80 4.87 -11.84
N LEU A 107 5.66 4.50 -11.28
CA LEU A 107 4.35 4.58 -11.94
C LEU A 107 3.96 6.00 -12.30
N THR A 108 4.23 6.95 -11.39
CA THR A 108 3.97 8.37 -11.63
C THR A 108 4.82 8.90 -12.78
N GLN A 109 6.11 8.53 -12.82
CA GLN A 109 7.01 8.92 -13.91
C GLN A 109 6.59 8.32 -15.27
N LYS A 110 6.01 7.12 -15.25
CA LYS A 110 5.46 6.47 -16.45
C LYS A 110 4.08 7.02 -16.86
N GLY A 111 3.50 7.95 -16.10
CA GLY A 111 2.18 8.51 -16.40
C GLY A 111 1.03 7.50 -16.25
N SER A 112 1.15 6.55 -15.31
CA SER A 112 0.11 5.56 -15.06
C SER A 112 -1.23 6.24 -14.75
N THR A 113 -2.28 5.80 -15.46
CA THR A 113 -3.67 6.22 -15.24
C THR A 113 -4.46 5.22 -14.38
N ILE A 114 -3.85 4.08 -14.03
CA ILE A 114 -4.50 2.97 -13.32
C ILE A 114 -3.99 2.81 -11.88
N THR A 115 -3.22 3.78 -11.38
CA THR A 115 -2.66 3.76 -10.01
C THR A 115 -2.65 5.15 -9.41
N PRO A 116 -2.68 5.29 -8.07
CA PRO A 116 -2.48 6.57 -7.42
C PRO A 116 -1.19 7.26 -7.84
N ARG A 117 -1.25 8.58 -8.01
CA ARG A 117 -0.07 9.41 -8.28
C ARG A 117 0.66 9.73 -6.98
N LEU A 118 1.99 9.65 -7.00
CA LEU A 118 2.85 10.16 -5.94
C LEU A 118 2.75 11.69 -5.91
N LEU A 119 2.29 12.23 -4.80
CA LEU A 119 2.12 13.67 -4.59
C LEU A 119 3.38 14.28 -3.97
N ASP A 120 3.88 13.71 -2.88
CA ASP A 120 5.04 14.20 -2.14
C ASP A 120 5.77 13.03 -1.47
N SER A 121 7.02 13.24 -1.09
CA SER A 121 7.77 12.28 -0.29
C SER A 121 8.94 12.96 0.41
N LYS A 122 9.29 12.47 1.59
CA LYS A 122 10.48 12.92 2.34
C LYS A 122 11.15 11.72 2.99
N GLU A 123 12.46 11.68 2.90
CA GLU A 123 13.30 10.68 3.56
C GLU A 123 14.19 11.47 4.54
N ASN A 124 14.28 11.01 5.79
CA ASN A 124 15.09 11.64 6.83
C ASN A 124 15.57 10.59 7.85
N LYS A 125 16.34 11.03 8.84
CA LYS A 125 16.80 10.20 9.97
C LYS A 125 16.17 10.63 11.29
N GLN A 126 16.02 9.67 12.20
CA GLN A 126 15.59 9.90 13.57
C GLN A 126 16.68 10.66 14.34
N ASP A 127 16.25 11.54 15.24
CA ASP A 127 17.14 12.22 16.17
C ASP A 127 17.62 11.29 17.30
N ASN A 128 18.39 11.85 18.23
CA ASN A 128 18.99 11.12 19.35
C ASN A 128 17.95 10.56 20.36
N THR A 129 16.70 11.01 20.28
CA THR A 129 15.60 10.56 21.15
C THR A 129 14.71 9.51 20.48
N GLY A 130 14.92 9.23 19.20
CA GLY A 130 14.16 8.25 18.44
C GLY A 130 14.29 6.81 18.97
N PHE A 131 13.40 5.95 18.47
CA PHE A 131 13.43 4.51 18.75
C PHE A 131 14.67 3.84 18.16
N VAL A 132 15.19 4.35 17.03
CA VAL A 132 16.50 3.95 16.52
C VAL A 132 17.21 5.24 16.12
N PRO A 133 18.02 5.85 17.01
CA PRO A 133 18.73 7.08 16.67
C PRO A 133 19.56 6.93 15.40
N GLY A 134 19.42 7.87 14.47
CA GLY A 134 20.04 7.78 13.14
C GLY A 134 19.36 6.82 12.15
N GLY A 135 18.41 6.00 12.60
CA GLY A 135 17.58 5.14 11.77
C GLY A 135 16.60 5.95 10.91
N PHE A 136 15.98 5.32 9.92
CA PHE A 136 15.17 6.06 8.95
C PHE A 136 13.80 6.52 9.49
N VAL A 137 13.32 7.61 8.90
CA VAL A 137 11.92 8.08 8.93
C VAL A 137 11.55 8.55 7.53
N ILE A 138 10.49 7.98 6.96
CA ILE A 138 10.13 8.20 5.55
C ILE A 138 8.63 8.48 5.44
N TRP A 139 8.29 9.53 4.71
CA TRP A 139 6.91 9.90 4.40
C TRP A 139 6.68 9.74 2.90
N VAL A 140 5.59 9.06 2.56
CA VAL A 140 5.14 8.84 1.18
C VAL A 140 3.71 9.34 1.09
N VAL A 141 3.42 10.28 0.19
CA VAL A 141 2.07 10.82 -0.01
C VAL A 141 1.59 10.53 -1.41
N TRP A 142 0.41 9.94 -1.53
CA TRP A 142 -0.23 9.64 -2.81
C TRP A 142 -1.68 10.10 -2.87
N ALA A 143 -2.15 10.29 -4.10
CA ALA A 143 -3.50 10.77 -4.37
C ALA A 143 -4.57 9.78 -3.89
N VAL A 144 -5.67 10.32 -3.39
CA VAL A 144 -6.93 9.58 -3.27
C VAL A 144 -7.49 9.39 -4.69
N VAL A 145 -7.81 8.16 -5.05
CA VAL A 145 -8.44 7.84 -6.34
C VAL A 145 -9.97 7.85 -6.19
N PRO A 146 -10.73 8.27 -7.21
CA PRO A 146 -12.19 8.26 -7.15
C PRO A 146 -12.73 6.84 -7.21
N GLY A 147 -13.95 6.65 -6.69
CA GLY A 147 -14.70 5.42 -6.85
C GLY A 147 -14.87 4.57 -5.59
N LEU A 148 -15.41 3.38 -5.78
CA LEU A 148 -15.73 2.40 -4.74
C LEU A 148 -14.58 1.40 -4.57
N GLN A 149 -14.07 1.26 -3.36
CA GLN A 149 -13.13 0.17 -3.04
C GLN A 149 -13.85 -1.17 -3.07
N LEU A 150 -13.36 -2.11 -3.88
CA LEU A 150 -14.07 -3.35 -4.22
C LEU A 150 -13.98 -4.45 -3.16
N GLY A 151 -13.20 -4.23 -2.10
CA GLY A 151 -13.03 -5.15 -1.00
C GLY A 151 -12.46 -4.50 0.25
N ASN A 152 -12.38 -5.29 1.31
CA ASN A 152 -11.76 -4.94 2.58
C ASN A 152 -10.96 -6.15 3.12
N ASP A 153 -10.53 -6.10 4.38
CA ASP A 153 -9.75 -7.19 4.99
C ASP A 153 -10.54 -8.50 5.19
N ILE A 154 -11.87 -8.47 5.05
CA ILE A 154 -12.75 -9.65 5.17
C ILE A 154 -12.98 -10.30 3.80
N GLY A 155 -13.05 -9.51 2.72
CA GLY A 155 -13.22 -10.04 1.37
C GLY A 155 -13.75 -9.03 0.36
N SER A 156 -14.34 -9.54 -0.71
CA SER A 156 -14.83 -8.77 -1.87
C SER A 156 -16.33 -8.45 -1.83
N ALA A 157 -16.93 -8.37 -0.64
CA ALA A 157 -18.36 -8.08 -0.49
C ALA A 157 -18.83 -6.81 -1.25
N PRO A 158 -18.08 -5.68 -1.24
CA PRO A 158 -18.46 -4.51 -2.04
C PRO A 158 -18.58 -4.80 -3.54
N PHE A 159 -17.64 -5.56 -4.11
CA PHE A 159 -17.73 -6.02 -5.49
C PHE A 159 -18.98 -6.85 -5.76
N TRP A 160 -19.29 -7.82 -4.89
CA TRP A 160 -20.47 -8.68 -5.05
C TRP A 160 -21.81 -7.95 -4.81
N GLY A 161 -21.77 -6.77 -4.19
CA GLY A 161 -22.94 -5.89 -4.05
C GLY A 161 -23.26 -5.08 -5.31
N LEU A 162 -22.36 -5.05 -6.30
CA LEU A 162 -22.59 -4.38 -7.59
C LEU A 162 -23.58 -5.16 -8.46
N SER A 163 -24.24 -4.45 -9.38
CA SER A 163 -25.05 -5.08 -10.43
C SER A 163 -24.20 -6.04 -11.27
N ARG A 164 -24.85 -7.00 -11.95
CA ARG A 164 -24.13 -7.96 -12.79
C ARG A 164 -23.38 -7.24 -13.91
N GLU A 165 -24.02 -6.24 -14.51
CA GLU A 165 -23.49 -5.41 -15.58
C GLU A 165 -22.23 -4.65 -15.12
N GLU A 166 -22.25 -4.06 -13.92
CA GLU A 166 -21.09 -3.38 -13.35
C GLU A 166 -19.96 -4.36 -12.97
N ARG A 167 -20.28 -5.55 -12.45
CA ARG A 167 -19.26 -6.58 -12.17
C ARG A 167 -18.56 -7.03 -13.45
N ASP A 168 -19.31 -7.19 -14.55
CA ASP A 168 -18.74 -7.53 -15.85
C ASP A 168 -17.89 -6.39 -16.42
N ALA A 169 -18.29 -5.13 -16.23
CA ALA A 169 -17.47 -3.97 -16.59
C ALA A 169 -16.16 -3.91 -15.79
N VAL A 170 -16.20 -4.14 -14.48
CA VAL A 170 -15.01 -4.22 -13.61
C VAL A 170 -14.07 -5.33 -14.08
N ARG A 171 -14.61 -6.52 -14.39
CA ARG A 171 -13.80 -7.65 -14.89
C ARG A 171 -13.13 -7.35 -16.21
N GLN A 172 -13.83 -6.70 -17.12
CA GLN A 172 -13.30 -6.29 -18.40
C GLN A 172 -12.18 -5.27 -18.23
N ALA A 173 -12.40 -4.22 -17.42
CA ALA A 173 -11.37 -3.24 -17.08
C ALA A 173 -10.14 -3.91 -16.45
N PHE A 174 -10.34 -4.81 -15.48
CA PHE A 174 -9.27 -5.57 -14.83
C PHE A 174 -8.44 -6.35 -15.85
N LYS A 175 -9.09 -7.08 -16.77
CA LYS A 175 -8.42 -7.83 -17.82
C LYS A 175 -7.57 -6.93 -18.72
N ASP A 176 -8.07 -5.75 -19.04
CA ASP A 176 -7.41 -4.79 -19.94
C ASP A 176 -6.23 -4.06 -19.28
N THR A 177 -6.22 -3.97 -17.94
CA THR A 177 -5.22 -3.20 -17.19
C THR A 177 -4.19 -4.03 -16.45
N ILE A 178 -4.51 -5.26 -16.03
CA ILE A 178 -3.60 -6.06 -15.17
C ILE A 178 -2.27 -6.37 -15.85
N THR A 179 -2.28 -6.67 -17.15
CA THR A 179 -1.06 -6.95 -17.92
C THR A 179 -0.16 -5.72 -18.07
N LYS A 180 -0.75 -4.51 -18.11
CA LYS A 180 0.02 -3.25 -18.07
C LYS A 180 0.74 -3.10 -16.74
N LEU A 181 0.06 -3.44 -15.64
CA LEU A 181 0.63 -3.40 -14.31
C LEU A 181 1.74 -4.45 -14.14
N ASP A 182 1.56 -5.67 -14.67
CA ASP A 182 2.60 -6.71 -14.68
C ASP A 182 3.89 -6.23 -15.37
N ASN A 183 3.75 -5.53 -16.50
CA ASN A 183 4.89 -4.97 -17.24
C ASN A 183 5.64 -3.88 -16.47
N TRP A 184 5.03 -3.30 -15.43
CA TRP A 184 5.69 -2.33 -14.55
C TRP A 184 6.37 -2.97 -13.33
N GLY A 185 6.29 -4.30 -13.20
CA GLY A 185 7.22 -5.11 -12.41
C GLY A 185 6.79 -5.45 -10.99
N HIS A 186 5.77 -4.80 -10.43
CA HIS A 186 5.26 -5.11 -9.09
C HIS A 186 3.73 -5.04 -9.04
N LEU A 187 3.13 -5.87 -8.18
CA LEU A 187 1.70 -5.88 -7.88
C LEU A 187 1.48 -5.68 -6.37
N PRO A 188 0.34 -5.12 -5.94
CA PRO A 188 -0.07 -5.13 -4.54
C PRO A 188 -0.15 -6.57 -4.01
N TYR A 189 0.31 -6.79 -2.78
CA TYR A 189 0.24 -8.10 -2.13
C TYR A 189 -0.51 -8.04 -0.78
N PRO A 190 -1.35 -9.05 -0.46
CA PRO A 190 -1.86 -10.07 -1.36
C PRO A 190 -2.76 -9.47 -2.45
N GLU A 191 -2.77 -10.09 -3.62
CA GLU A 191 -3.64 -9.74 -4.74
C GLU A 191 -5.11 -9.97 -4.36
N GLN A 192 -5.86 -8.92 -4.07
CA GLN A 192 -7.22 -9.01 -3.51
C GLN A 192 -8.07 -7.81 -3.93
N ALA A 193 -9.40 -7.96 -3.91
CA ALA A 193 -10.34 -6.89 -4.25
C ALA A 193 -10.16 -5.61 -3.42
N LYS A 194 -9.63 -5.69 -2.20
CA LYS A 194 -9.30 -4.51 -1.38
C LYS A 194 -8.22 -3.63 -2.01
N ASN A 195 -7.45 -4.17 -2.94
CA ASN A 195 -6.43 -3.44 -3.70
C ASN A 195 -6.96 -2.90 -5.02
N LEU A 196 -8.29 -2.87 -5.20
CA LEU A 196 -8.97 -2.33 -6.37
C LEU A 196 -9.98 -1.25 -5.98
N VAL A 197 -10.00 -0.15 -6.73
CA VAL A 197 -11.03 0.91 -6.64
C VAL A 197 -11.65 1.10 -8.01
N TRP A 198 -12.99 1.03 -8.08
CA TRP A 198 -13.77 1.18 -9.30
C TRP A 198 -14.48 2.53 -9.35
N ASP A 199 -14.14 3.35 -10.35
CA ASP A 199 -14.88 4.57 -10.65
C ASP A 199 -15.89 4.31 -11.77
N SER A 200 -17.15 4.10 -11.40
CA SER A 200 -18.25 3.85 -12.33
C SER A 200 -18.56 5.05 -13.24
N THR A 201 -18.16 6.27 -12.84
CA THR A 201 -18.40 7.48 -13.64
C THR A 201 -17.54 7.51 -14.89
N THR A 202 -16.29 7.03 -14.76
CA THR A 202 -15.31 7.05 -15.85
C THR A 202 -15.05 5.67 -16.44
N GLY A 203 -15.52 4.60 -15.80
CA GLY A 203 -15.20 3.22 -16.15
C GLY A 203 -13.74 2.85 -15.84
N SER A 204 -13.11 3.54 -14.88
CA SER A 204 -11.70 3.35 -14.54
C SER A 204 -11.53 2.39 -13.36
N LEU A 205 -10.57 1.47 -13.48
CA LEU A 205 -10.12 0.61 -12.39
C LEU A 205 -8.73 1.02 -11.92
N TYR A 206 -8.61 1.31 -10.63
CA TYR A 206 -7.35 1.69 -9.99
C TYR A 206 -6.82 0.57 -9.10
N TYR A 207 -5.51 0.33 -9.18
CA TYR A 207 -4.78 -0.56 -8.28
C TYR A 207 -4.16 0.26 -7.15
N VAL A 208 -4.44 -0.15 -5.91
CA VAL A 208 -4.01 0.54 -4.69
C VAL A 208 -3.37 -0.45 -3.71
N GLY A 209 -2.85 0.04 -2.58
CA GLY A 209 -2.39 -0.84 -1.49
C GLY A 209 -0.97 -1.42 -1.67
N PHE A 210 -0.01 -0.59 -2.06
CA PHE A 210 1.38 -1.02 -2.33
C PHE A 210 2.29 -1.12 -1.09
N LEU A 211 1.71 -1.27 0.11
CA LEU A 211 2.51 -1.47 1.34
C LEU A 211 3.40 -2.70 1.22
N LEU A 212 2.79 -3.80 0.81
CA LEU A 212 3.46 -5.04 0.45
C LEU A 212 3.29 -5.22 -1.05
N THR A 213 4.34 -5.70 -1.70
CA THR A 213 4.34 -5.93 -3.14
C THR A 213 4.96 -7.28 -3.45
N CYS A 214 4.44 -7.97 -4.46
CA CYS A 214 5.12 -9.10 -5.08
C CYS A 214 5.72 -8.68 -6.42
N GLN A 215 6.81 -9.34 -6.82
CA GLN A 215 7.38 -9.14 -8.15
C GLN A 215 6.41 -9.71 -9.19
N ALA A 216 6.01 -8.88 -10.14
CA ALA A 216 5.17 -9.31 -11.23
C ALA A 216 5.97 -10.17 -12.22
N ASN A 217 5.30 -11.13 -12.84
CA ASN A 217 5.88 -11.84 -13.97
C ASN A 217 5.50 -11.08 -15.27
N PRO A 218 6.44 -10.41 -15.95
CA PRO A 218 6.14 -9.66 -17.17
C PRO A 218 5.72 -10.56 -18.34
N ARG A 219 5.94 -11.88 -18.24
CA ARG A 219 5.45 -12.89 -19.19
C ARG A 219 4.14 -13.53 -18.74
N ALA A 220 3.52 -13.04 -17.68
CA ALA A 220 2.24 -13.56 -17.25
C ALA A 220 1.18 -13.26 -18.31
N PHE A 221 0.53 -14.31 -18.78
CA PHE A 221 -0.61 -14.19 -19.67
C PHE A 221 -1.88 -14.01 -18.85
N TRP A 222 -2.84 -13.31 -19.45
CA TRP A 222 -4.19 -13.24 -18.93
C TRP A 222 -4.79 -14.65 -18.76
N SER A 223 -5.37 -14.92 -17.59
CA SER A 223 -6.18 -16.11 -17.35
C SER A 223 -7.33 -15.80 -16.38
N PRO A 224 -8.48 -16.50 -16.49
CA PRO A 224 -9.60 -16.30 -15.56
C PRO A 224 -9.27 -16.57 -14.09
N ALA A 225 -8.25 -17.40 -13.80
CA ALA A 225 -7.71 -17.62 -12.46
C ALA A 225 -7.39 -16.31 -11.74
N ARG A 226 -7.00 -15.27 -12.46
CA ARG A 226 -6.70 -13.96 -11.87
C ARG A 226 -7.96 -13.27 -11.33
N TRP A 227 -9.13 -13.45 -11.97
CA TRP A 227 -10.38 -12.96 -11.36
C TRP A 227 -10.65 -13.67 -10.03
N ALA A 228 -10.48 -14.98 -9.96
CA ALA A 228 -10.65 -15.73 -8.71
C ALA A 228 -9.65 -15.30 -7.64
N GLY A 229 -8.37 -15.17 -8.00
CA GLY A 229 -7.31 -14.73 -7.08
C GLY A 229 -7.60 -13.35 -6.47
N TRP A 230 -8.10 -12.42 -7.27
CA TRP A 230 -8.48 -11.09 -6.82
C TRP A 230 -9.87 -11.02 -6.17
N GLY A 231 -10.58 -12.15 -6.05
CA GLY A 231 -11.92 -12.22 -5.45
C GLY A 231 -13.04 -11.64 -6.34
N LEU A 232 -12.77 -11.47 -7.63
CA LEU A 232 -13.69 -11.00 -8.67
C LEU A 232 -14.48 -12.15 -9.32
N ALA A 233 -14.24 -13.40 -8.95
CA ALA A 233 -15.04 -14.55 -9.36
C ALA A 233 -14.97 -15.65 -8.32
N ARG A 234 -15.95 -16.56 -8.29
CA ARG A 234 -15.91 -17.74 -7.42
C ARG A 234 -15.91 -19.01 -8.27
N PRO A 235 -14.80 -19.74 -8.34
CA PRO A 235 -14.76 -21.03 -9.03
C PRO A 235 -15.57 -22.08 -8.25
N PRO A 236 -16.10 -23.13 -8.92
CA PRO A 236 -16.66 -24.30 -8.25
C PRO A 236 -15.64 -24.92 -7.30
N ARG A 237 -16.11 -25.48 -6.18
CA ARG A 237 -15.24 -26.13 -5.17
C ARG A 237 -14.36 -27.25 -5.75
N GLU A 238 -14.83 -27.91 -6.80
CA GLU A 238 -14.15 -29.05 -7.44
C GLU A 238 -13.25 -28.65 -8.61
N CYS A 239 -13.24 -27.36 -8.99
CA CYS A 239 -12.46 -26.90 -10.13
C CYS A 239 -10.96 -27.03 -9.82
N ARG A 240 -10.26 -27.89 -10.56
CA ARG A 240 -8.81 -28.10 -10.42
C ARG A 240 -7.97 -27.27 -11.41
N ASP A 241 -8.57 -26.81 -12.50
CA ASP A 241 -7.91 -25.99 -13.51
C ASP A 241 -8.61 -24.62 -13.64
N TRP A 242 -8.04 -23.62 -12.98
CA TRP A 242 -8.59 -22.26 -12.99
C TRP A 242 -8.10 -21.45 -14.19
N SER A 243 -7.22 -22.02 -15.02
CA SER A 243 -6.44 -21.27 -16.00
C SER A 243 -7.12 -21.07 -17.35
N ARG A 244 -8.14 -21.86 -17.68
CA ARG A 244 -8.68 -21.93 -19.05
C ARG A 244 -10.20 -21.80 -19.19
N ILE A 245 -11.00 -22.27 -18.22
CA ILE A 245 -12.45 -22.42 -18.37
C ILE A 245 -13.16 -21.78 -17.17
N THR A 246 -14.16 -20.93 -17.42
CA THR A 246 -15.02 -20.31 -16.39
C THR A 246 -16.40 -20.97 -16.26
N GLU A 247 -16.60 -22.12 -16.88
CA GLU A 247 -17.85 -22.88 -16.78
C GLU A 247 -18.15 -23.23 -15.31
N GLY A 248 -19.37 -22.92 -14.86
CA GLY A 248 -19.80 -23.10 -13.48
C GLY A 248 -19.29 -22.05 -12.48
N TRP A 249 -18.50 -21.07 -12.92
CA TRP A 249 -18.05 -19.99 -12.04
C TRP A 249 -19.19 -19.03 -11.73
N GLU A 250 -19.24 -18.53 -10.50
CA GLU A 250 -20.04 -17.34 -10.19
C GLU A 250 -19.30 -16.13 -10.76
N LEU A 251 -19.95 -15.49 -11.74
CA LEU A 251 -19.56 -14.21 -12.34
C LEU A 251 -20.64 -13.16 -12.01
#